data_AF-G1XBK8-F1
#
_entry.id   AF-G1XBK8-F1
#
_cell.length_a   1.000
_cell.length_b   1.000
_cell.length_c   1.000
_cell.angle_alpha   90.00
_cell.angle_beta   90.00
_cell.angle_gamma   90.00
#
_symmetry.space_group_name_H-M   'P 1'
#
loop_
_entity.id
_entity.type
_entity.pdbx_description
1 polymer ?
#
loop_
_entity_poly.entity_id
_entity_poly.type
_entity_poly.pdbx_seq_one_letter_code
_entity_poly.pdbx_strand_id
1 'polypeptide(L)'
;MAAQADLACTSHPGWPKAANNTGYFDRGTCFDRTMGWVNDTGKTLPEHCLKLLFRNTTFEDMTLTFLGCNQFCGRDQGWYSNPDALERVLTWIFPIFFLLFNLKLPAIGWEKFFAITHAMGDPIDSVWSLLDKIYAWEKCHAFAEEFVTEEESIRDEVIVNEAERLERIKVIGTTFAGIEEIMGYRPDSESIYWDIASSLGLMKTTEFDEWRRAATTLVDDRTNDFIRTGVAIGLFIFQFFSELVFDSDKVPPGGRLGSAMLLSWLIPLVLISNIMGGVASRRTCLRTIICLVENIRRNQGRLLNQRADSRHWDDYFDKVYSTGAIYTSRPHKVRVMWQSKGKEKIIRMILPFFSTLVVVFGFIPAFYIHWMAAPNGFSCRHFWIIGVSFAWTISPIITATLQTFTRYKFWVWIWEYSYVITICCWAV
;
A
#
# COMPACT_ATOMS: atom_id res chain seq x y z
N MET A 1 -25.30 42.38 -16.17
CA MET A 1 -25.72 42.76 -14.80
C MET A 1 -24.65 42.45 -13.75
N ALA A 2 -24.04 41.25 -13.71
CA ALA A 2 -22.96 40.92 -12.75
C ALA A 2 -21.77 41.92 -12.79
N ALA A 3 -21.24 42.22 -13.98
CA ALA A 3 -20.11 43.14 -14.13
C ALA A 3 -20.38 44.61 -13.71
N GLN A 4 -21.65 45.05 -13.65
CA GLN A 4 -22.00 46.40 -13.18
C GLN A 4 -22.16 46.45 -11.66
N ALA A 5 -22.64 45.37 -11.02
CA ALA A 5 -22.69 45.26 -9.57
C ALA A 5 -21.27 45.23 -8.95
N ASP A 6 -20.31 44.65 -9.66
CA ASP A 6 -18.90 44.61 -9.24
C ASP A 6 -18.25 46.00 -9.19
N LEU A 7 -18.64 46.93 -10.09
CA LEU A 7 -18.09 48.29 -10.11
C LEU A 7 -18.54 49.12 -8.90
N ALA A 8 -19.80 48.98 -8.48
CA ALA A 8 -20.31 49.72 -7.32
C ALA A 8 -19.59 49.29 -6.04
N CYS A 9 -19.42 47.98 -5.82
CA CYS A 9 -18.74 47.46 -4.64
C CYS A 9 -17.24 47.79 -4.60
N THR A 10 -16.53 47.67 -5.73
CA THR A 10 -15.09 47.99 -5.82
C THR A 10 -14.77 49.47 -5.59
N SER A 11 -15.74 50.36 -5.83
CA SER A 11 -15.60 51.80 -5.56
C SER A 11 -15.92 52.21 -4.10
N HIS A 12 -16.44 51.28 -3.28
CA HIS A 12 -16.85 51.58 -1.92
C HIS A 12 -15.63 51.88 -1.02
N PRO A 13 -15.67 52.90 -0.13
CA PRO A 13 -14.53 53.27 0.72
C PRO A 13 -13.99 52.13 1.60
N GLY A 14 -14.88 51.21 1.99
CA GLY A 14 -14.54 50.02 2.78
C GLY A 14 -13.98 48.84 1.97
N TRP A 15 -13.96 48.91 0.63
CA TRP A 15 -13.47 47.82 -0.20
C TRP A 15 -11.96 47.61 0.01
N PRO A 16 -11.49 46.36 0.22
CA PRO A 16 -10.08 46.11 0.44
C PRO A 16 -9.29 46.52 -0.79
N LYS A 17 -8.21 47.28 -0.63
CA LYS A 17 -7.29 47.56 -1.76
C LYS A 17 -6.64 46.26 -2.20
N ALA A 18 -6.40 46.10 -3.50
CA ALA A 18 -5.72 44.93 -4.02
C ALA A 18 -4.31 44.84 -3.41
N ALA A 19 -3.84 43.63 -3.13
CA ALA A 19 -2.44 43.45 -2.77
C ALA A 19 -1.55 43.80 -3.97
N ASN A 20 -0.77 44.87 -3.85
CA ASN A 20 0.37 45.12 -4.74
C ASN A 20 1.50 44.16 -4.32
N ASN A 21 1.31 42.88 -4.60
CA ASN A 21 2.38 41.91 -4.43
C ASN A 21 3.23 41.97 -5.69
N THR A 22 4.51 42.29 -5.51
CA THR A 22 5.54 42.20 -6.56
C THR A 22 6.34 40.91 -6.39
N GLY A 23 5.72 39.85 -5.83
CA GLY A 23 6.45 38.69 -5.30
C GLY A 23 5.55 37.53 -4.89
N TYR A 24 6.14 36.59 -4.16
CA TYR A 24 5.59 35.28 -3.81
C TYR A 24 4.37 35.33 -2.86
N PHE A 25 3.39 34.44 -3.05
CA PHE A 25 2.21 34.32 -2.18
C PHE A 25 2.60 33.93 -0.76
N ASP A 26 2.28 34.78 0.22
CA ASP A 26 2.42 34.47 1.65
C ASP A 26 1.04 34.31 2.29
N ARG A 27 0.76 33.07 2.72
CA ARG A 27 -0.50 32.70 3.36
C ARG A 27 -0.72 33.41 4.69
N GLY A 28 0.35 33.59 5.49
CA GLY A 28 0.27 34.28 6.78
C GLY A 28 -0.10 35.73 6.58
N THR A 29 0.64 36.43 5.72
CA THR A 29 0.33 37.81 5.34
C THR A 29 -1.09 37.97 4.77
N CYS A 30 -1.54 37.04 3.92
CA CYS A 30 -2.92 37.10 3.41
C CYS A 30 -3.96 36.90 4.53
N PHE A 31 -3.74 35.93 5.41
CA PHE A 31 -4.63 35.68 6.55
C PHE A 31 -4.72 36.91 7.46
N ASP A 32 -3.58 37.46 7.88
CA ASP A 32 -3.50 38.62 8.76
C ASP A 32 -4.18 39.84 8.13
N ARG A 33 -3.97 40.07 6.83
CA ARG A 33 -4.63 41.16 6.11
C ARG A 33 -6.13 40.96 5.99
N THR A 34 -6.57 39.73 5.73
CA THR A 34 -8.00 39.40 5.63
C THR A 34 -8.66 39.61 6.98
N MET A 35 -8.09 39.06 8.06
CA MET A 35 -8.62 39.18 9.41
C MET A 35 -8.56 40.62 9.94
N GLY A 36 -7.48 41.34 9.68
CA GLY A 36 -7.37 42.77 10.00
C GLY A 36 -8.48 43.57 9.31
N TRP A 37 -8.66 43.39 8.00
CA TRP A 37 -9.73 44.08 7.27
C TRP A 37 -11.13 43.71 7.77
N VAL A 38 -11.38 42.43 8.05
CA VAL A 38 -12.64 41.92 8.60
C VAL A 38 -12.96 42.59 9.93
N ASN A 39 -11.97 42.69 10.83
CA ASN A 39 -12.14 43.26 12.16
C ASN A 39 -12.35 44.78 12.11
N ASP A 40 -11.62 45.47 11.23
CA ASP A 40 -11.61 46.94 11.18
C ASP A 40 -12.72 47.52 10.31
N THR A 41 -12.85 47.02 9.07
CA THR A 41 -13.60 47.71 8.01
C THR A 41 -14.75 46.87 7.45
N GLY A 42 -14.68 45.54 7.59
CA GLY A 42 -15.63 44.61 7.00
C GLY A 42 -17.08 44.84 7.42
N LYS A 43 -17.31 45.37 8.63
CA LYS A 43 -18.65 45.68 9.16
C LYS A 43 -19.35 46.85 8.46
N THR A 44 -18.61 47.68 7.73
CA THR A 44 -19.16 48.87 7.04
C THR A 44 -19.59 48.59 5.60
N LEU A 45 -19.24 47.42 5.08
CA LEU A 45 -19.52 47.06 3.69
C LEU A 45 -20.95 46.49 3.58
N PRO A 46 -21.75 46.89 2.58
CA PRO A 46 -23.05 46.27 2.34
C PRO A 46 -22.95 44.75 2.19
N GLU A 47 -23.94 44.01 2.71
CA GLU A 47 -23.94 42.53 2.71
C GLU A 47 -23.74 41.92 1.32
N HIS A 48 -24.33 42.52 0.28
CA HIS A 48 -24.17 42.06 -1.10
C HIS A 48 -22.72 42.19 -1.61
N CYS A 49 -21.98 43.22 -1.17
CA CYS A 49 -20.57 43.38 -1.49
C CYS A 49 -19.69 42.41 -0.68
N LEU A 50 -20.05 42.13 0.58
CA LEU A 50 -19.39 41.11 1.39
C LEU A 50 -19.50 39.72 0.74
N LYS A 51 -20.68 39.37 0.18
CA LYS A 51 -20.88 38.11 -0.55
C LYS A 51 -20.05 37.97 -1.82
N LEU A 52 -19.56 39.07 -2.38
CA LEU A 52 -18.61 39.03 -3.50
C LEU A 52 -17.19 38.66 -3.03
N LEU A 53 -16.81 39.04 -1.82
CA LEU A 53 -15.48 38.76 -1.24
C LEU A 53 -15.43 37.44 -0.45
N PHE A 54 -16.52 37.09 0.23
CA PHE A 54 -16.65 35.92 1.08
C PHE A 54 -17.86 35.08 0.67
N ARG A 55 -17.66 33.76 0.56
CA ARG A 55 -18.73 32.80 0.28
C ARG A 55 -19.69 32.65 1.46
N ASN A 56 -19.17 32.76 2.68
CA ASN A 56 -19.96 32.84 3.90
C ASN A 56 -19.58 34.10 4.67
N THR A 57 -20.59 34.87 5.09
CA THR A 57 -20.44 36.15 5.78
C THR A 57 -20.50 36.02 7.30
N THR A 58 -20.74 34.81 7.83
CA THR A 58 -20.60 34.58 9.27
C THR A 58 -19.13 34.65 9.65
N PHE A 59 -18.81 35.47 10.66
CA PHE A 59 -17.42 35.73 11.07
C PHE A 59 -16.66 34.46 11.53
N GLU A 60 -17.40 33.41 11.90
CA GLU A 60 -16.86 32.12 12.34
C GLU A 60 -16.42 31.22 11.17
N ASP A 61 -16.94 31.43 9.95
CA ASP A 61 -16.75 30.54 8.78
C ASP A 61 -16.41 31.33 7.50
N MET A 62 -15.70 32.46 7.64
CA MET A 62 -15.36 33.30 6.49
C MET A 62 -14.42 32.58 5.52
N THR A 63 -14.92 32.41 4.30
CA THR A 63 -14.21 31.70 3.24
C THR A 63 -14.15 32.60 2.03
N LEU A 64 -12.94 32.95 1.60
CA LEU A 64 -12.75 33.88 0.49
C LEU A 64 -13.28 33.28 -0.81
N THR A 65 -13.99 34.10 -1.59
CA THR A 65 -14.25 33.81 -3.00
C THR A 65 -12.95 33.95 -3.80
N PHE A 66 -12.94 33.53 -5.06
CA PHE A 66 -11.80 33.78 -5.94
C PHE A 66 -11.48 35.28 -6.07
N LEU A 67 -12.51 36.14 -6.12
CA LEU A 67 -12.34 37.59 -6.16
C LEU A 67 -11.74 38.10 -4.84
N GLY A 68 -12.26 37.65 -3.70
CA GLY A 68 -11.71 37.99 -2.39
C GLY A 68 -10.24 37.58 -2.26
N CYS A 69 -9.91 36.35 -2.67
CA CYS A 69 -8.53 35.85 -2.67
C CYS A 69 -7.60 36.74 -3.49
N ASN A 70 -7.99 37.09 -4.72
CA ASN A 70 -7.20 38.01 -5.55
C ASN A 70 -7.03 39.39 -4.91
N GLN A 71 -8.04 39.87 -4.18
CA GLN A 71 -8.02 41.18 -3.57
C GLN A 71 -7.14 41.24 -2.31
N PHE A 72 -7.29 40.25 -1.42
CA PHE A 72 -6.53 40.18 -0.17
C PHE A 72 -5.12 39.61 -0.36
N CYS A 73 -5.00 38.54 -1.16
CA CYS A 73 -3.75 37.81 -1.31
C CYS A 73 -2.96 38.17 -2.58
N GLY A 74 -3.56 38.87 -3.54
CA GLY A 74 -2.94 39.13 -4.85
C GLY A 74 -3.20 38.01 -5.86
N ARG A 75 -2.72 38.19 -7.10
CA ARG A 75 -2.88 37.23 -8.21
C ARG A 75 -1.77 36.18 -8.29
N ASP A 76 -0.70 36.39 -7.55
CA ASP A 76 0.48 35.54 -7.62
C ASP A 76 0.22 34.20 -6.94
N GLN A 77 0.74 33.15 -7.55
CA GLN A 77 0.86 31.84 -6.91
C GLN A 77 2.27 31.74 -6.34
N GLY A 78 2.37 31.22 -5.13
CA GLY A 78 3.64 30.97 -4.45
C GLY A 78 3.66 29.55 -3.92
N TRP A 79 4.86 29.01 -3.78
CA TRP A 79 5.06 27.77 -3.05
C TRP A 79 4.78 27.99 -1.56
N TYR A 80 4.83 26.94 -0.75
CA TYR A 80 4.81 27.11 0.70
C TYR A 80 6.06 27.88 1.15
N SER A 81 5.92 28.85 2.07
CA SER A 81 7.09 29.50 2.64
C SER A 81 8.00 28.43 3.27
N ASN A 82 9.32 28.63 3.20
CA ASN A 82 10.32 27.66 3.67
C ASN A 82 9.98 26.98 5.04
N PRO A 83 9.45 27.68 6.06
CA PRO A 83 9.02 27.02 7.31
C PRO A 83 7.78 26.11 7.17
N ASP A 84 6.72 26.51 6.45
CA ASP A 84 5.52 25.66 6.26
C ASP A 84 5.83 24.44 5.39
N ALA A 85 6.72 24.59 4.40
CA ALA A 85 7.19 23.48 3.59
C ALA A 85 7.92 22.43 4.44
N LEU A 86 8.86 22.86 5.29
CA LEU A 86 9.61 21.96 6.17
C LEU A 86 8.70 21.27 7.18
N GLU A 87 7.77 22.02 7.78
CA GLU A 87 6.80 21.48 8.73
C GLU A 87 6.02 20.33 8.08
N ARG A 88 5.45 20.55 6.88
CA ARG A 88 4.70 19.52 6.13
C ARG A 88 5.53 18.30 5.78
N VAL A 89 6.79 18.51 5.41
CA VAL A 89 7.71 17.41 5.11
C VAL A 89 7.93 16.55 6.36
N LEU A 90 8.17 17.19 7.51
CA LEU A 90 8.44 16.48 8.76
C LEU A 90 7.18 15.85 9.37
N THR A 91 6.02 16.48 9.27
CA THR A 91 4.78 16.00 9.87
C THR A 91 4.09 14.91 9.07
N TRP A 92 4.21 14.91 7.74
CA TRP A 92 3.45 13.99 6.89
C TRP A 92 4.34 13.13 6.00
N ILE A 93 5.20 13.77 5.21
CA ILE A 93 5.99 13.08 4.21
C ILE A 93 6.96 12.10 4.89
N PHE A 94 7.61 12.52 5.98
CA PHE A 94 8.55 11.69 6.71
C PHE A 94 7.89 10.46 7.34
N PRO A 95 6.76 10.54 8.08
CA PRO A 95 6.07 9.35 8.59
C PRO A 95 5.57 8.40 7.51
N ILE A 96 5.06 8.94 6.40
CA ILE A 96 4.62 8.13 5.25
C ILE A 96 5.81 7.36 4.68
N PHE A 97 6.93 8.04 4.41
CA PHE A 97 8.14 7.36 3.96
C PHE A 97 8.66 6.37 5.00
N PHE A 98 8.58 6.71 6.28
CA PHE A 98 9.00 5.82 7.34
C PHE A 98 8.15 4.54 7.36
N LEU A 99 6.82 4.62 7.20
CA LEU A 99 5.94 3.47 7.00
C LEU A 99 6.31 2.69 5.73
N LEU A 100 6.49 3.37 4.60
CA LEU A 100 6.88 2.76 3.32
C LEU A 100 8.25 2.05 3.40
N PHE A 101 9.20 2.56 4.17
CA PHE A 101 10.51 1.92 4.38
C PHE A 101 10.44 0.71 5.33
N ASN A 102 9.32 0.53 6.04
CA ASN A 102 9.03 -0.67 6.82
C ASN A 102 8.26 -1.72 6.02
N LEU A 103 7.85 -1.43 4.78
CA LEU A 103 7.38 -2.46 3.85
C LEU A 103 8.54 -3.47 3.61
N LYS A 104 8.27 -4.78 3.74
CA LYS A 104 9.23 -5.84 3.37
C LYS A 104 9.51 -5.90 1.86
N LEU A 105 10.42 -5.06 1.38
CA LEU A 105 10.76 -4.87 -0.04
C LEU A 105 11.94 -5.73 -0.51
N PRO A 106 12.09 -5.97 -1.83
CA PRO A 106 13.17 -6.80 -2.34
C PRO A 106 14.55 -6.31 -1.97
N ALA A 107 15.47 -7.20 -1.61
CA ALA A 107 16.68 -6.84 -0.88
C ALA A 107 17.56 -5.77 -1.55
N ILE A 108 17.58 -5.66 -2.89
CA ILE A 108 18.50 -4.77 -3.62
C ILE A 108 17.87 -4.31 -4.95
N GLY A 109 18.16 -3.07 -5.36
CA GLY A 109 17.96 -2.55 -6.71
C GLY A 109 16.80 -1.56 -6.90
N TRP A 110 16.59 -1.12 -8.14
CA TRP A 110 15.52 -0.20 -8.55
C TRP A 110 14.12 -0.81 -8.36
N GLU A 111 14.05 -2.13 -8.21
CA GLU A 111 12.85 -2.90 -7.94
C GLU A 111 12.18 -2.50 -6.61
N LYS A 112 12.96 -2.07 -5.60
CA LYS A 112 12.41 -1.52 -4.35
C LYS A 112 11.56 -0.29 -4.63
N PHE A 113 12.11 0.61 -5.45
CA PHE A 113 11.45 1.86 -5.80
C PHE A 113 10.18 1.58 -6.60
N PHE A 114 10.24 0.69 -7.58
CA PHE A 114 9.07 0.25 -8.34
C PHE A 114 8.00 -0.39 -7.45
N ALA A 115 8.37 -1.22 -6.47
CA ALA A 115 7.42 -1.80 -5.54
C ALA A 115 6.76 -0.76 -4.62
N ILE A 116 7.52 0.25 -4.15
CA ILE A 116 6.95 1.39 -3.41
C ILE A 116 6.00 2.19 -4.31
N THR A 117 6.40 2.47 -5.55
CA THR A 117 5.55 3.18 -6.51
C THR A 117 4.27 2.41 -6.79
N HIS A 118 4.35 1.10 -7.05
CA HIS A 118 3.18 0.24 -7.21
C HIS A 118 2.31 0.26 -5.96
N ALA A 119 2.88 0.16 -4.76
CA ALA A 119 2.12 0.24 -3.50
C ALA A 119 1.33 1.53 -3.36
N MET A 120 1.93 2.68 -3.74
CA MET A 120 1.28 3.98 -3.72
C MET A 120 0.28 4.19 -4.87
N GLY A 121 0.56 3.62 -6.04
CA GLY A 121 -0.25 3.75 -7.24
C GLY A 121 -1.46 2.83 -7.26
N ASP A 122 -1.32 1.62 -6.71
CA ASP A 122 -2.36 0.60 -6.63
C ASP A 122 -2.35 -0.09 -5.24
N PRO A 123 -2.86 0.60 -4.20
CA PRO A 123 -2.91 0.05 -2.86
C PRO A 123 -3.84 -1.17 -2.76
N ILE A 124 -4.90 -1.23 -3.58
CA ILE A 124 -5.84 -2.36 -3.58
C ILE A 124 -5.14 -3.60 -4.12
N ASP A 125 -4.44 -3.51 -5.26
CA ASP A 125 -3.70 -4.63 -5.81
C ASP A 125 -2.57 -5.10 -4.87
N SER A 126 -1.93 -4.16 -4.19
CA SER A 126 -0.85 -4.43 -3.24
C SER A 126 -1.34 -5.19 -2.02
N VAL A 127 -2.44 -4.74 -1.38
CA VAL A 127 -3.06 -5.48 -0.27
C VAL A 127 -3.59 -6.82 -0.75
N TRP A 128 -4.23 -6.88 -1.92
CA TRP A 128 -4.75 -8.13 -2.49
C TRP A 128 -3.63 -9.14 -2.72
N SER A 129 -2.49 -8.71 -3.25
CA SER A 129 -1.35 -9.59 -3.49
C SER A 129 -0.79 -10.18 -2.19
N LEU A 130 -0.78 -9.41 -1.09
CA LEU A 130 -0.38 -9.93 0.22
C LEU A 130 -1.41 -10.94 0.76
N LEU A 131 -2.71 -10.61 0.69
CA LEU A 131 -3.77 -11.53 1.13
C LEU A 131 -3.77 -12.84 0.32
N ASP A 132 -3.54 -12.76 -0.99
CA ASP A 132 -3.43 -13.93 -1.86
C ASP A 132 -2.21 -14.79 -1.52
N LYS A 133 -1.10 -14.16 -1.10
CA LYS A 133 0.09 -14.87 -0.62
C LYS A 133 -0.16 -15.55 0.74
N ILE A 134 -0.89 -14.92 1.67
CA ILE A 134 -1.31 -15.57 2.92
C ILE A 134 -2.17 -16.81 2.61
N TYR A 135 -3.14 -16.66 1.71
CA TYR A 135 -4.00 -17.77 1.30
C TYR A 135 -3.21 -18.91 0.63
N ALA A 136 -2.20 -18.59 -0.17
CA ALA A 136 -1.33 -19.61 -0.76
C ALA A 136 -0.52 -20.38 0.29
N TRP A 137 -0.06 -19.71 1.36
CA TRP A 137 0.63 -20.38 2.46
C TRP A 137 -0.29 -21.24 3.32
N GLU A 138 -1.52 -20.78 3.57
CA GLU A 138 -2.57 -21.58 4.20
C GLU A 138 -2.82 -22.88 3.41
N LYS A 139 -2.90 -22.78 2.08
CA LYS A 139 -2.99 -23.96 1.20
C LYS A 139 -1.79 -24.88 1.33
N CYS A 140 -0.57 -24.36 1.39
CA CYS A 140 0.64 -25.18 1.58
C CYS A 140 0.61 -25.93 2.91
N HIS A 141 0.07 -25.32 3.97
CA HIS A 141 -0.10 -25.95 5.27
C HIS A 141 -1.21 -27.00 5.27
N ALA A 142 -2.37 -26.71 4.69
CA ALA A 142 -3.47 -27.67 4.55
C ALA A 142 -3.04 -28.89 3.73
N PHE A 143 -2.27 -28.67 2.67
CA PHE A 143 -1.68 -29.73 1.86
C PHE A 143 -0.70 -30.59 2.67
N ALA A 144 0.16 -29.97 3.48
CA ALA A 144 1.07 -30.70 4.36
C ALA A 144 0.32 -31.56 5.39
N GLU A 145 -0.83 -31.09 5.88
CA GLU A 145 -1.69 -31.87 6.77
C GLU A 145 -2.30 -33.10 6.08
N GLU A 146 -2.86 -32.93 4.88
CA GLU A 146 -3.40 -34.03 4.08
C GLU A 146 -2.31 -35.07 3.78
N PHE A 147 -1.13 -34.60 3.36
CA PHE A 147 0.02 -35.44 3.07
C PHE A 147 0.44 -36.30 4.28
N VAL A 148 0.58 -35.69 5.45
CA VAL A 148 0.97 -36.40 6.68
C VAL A 148 -0.10 -37.42 7.09
N THR A 149 -1.38 -37.08 6.96
CA THR A 149 -2.47 -38.00 7.31
C THR A 149 -2.61 -39.17 6.34
N GLU A 150 -2.42 -38.95 5.04
CA GLU A 150 -2.40 -40.06 4.08
C GLU A 150 -1.21 -40.98 4.36
N GLU A 151 -0.03 -40.42 4.67
CA GLU A 151 1.14 -41.21 5.04
C GLU A 151 0.92 -42.05 6.31
N GLU A 152 0.34 -41.47 7.36
CA GLU A 152 -0.03 -42.17 8.60
C GLU A 152 -0.96 -43.37 8.29
N SER A 153 -1.92 -43.18 7.39
CA SER A 153 -2.86 -44.24 7.00
C SER A 153 -2.20 -45.40 6.25
N ILE A 154 -1.14 -45.14 5.49
CA ILE A 154 -0.45 -46.16 4.67
C ILE A 154 0.50 -47.02 5.52
N ARG A 155 1.13 -46.43 6.55
CA ARG A 155 2.16 -47.12 7.33
C ARG A 155 1.63 -48.05 8.41
N ASP A 156 0.36 -47.94 8.79
CA ASP A 156 -0.16 -48.48 10.06
C ASP A 156 0.67 -48.03 11.28
N GLU A 157 1.55 -47.03 11.11
CA GLU A 157 2.30 -46.40 12.20
C GLU A 157 1.37 -45.39 12.85
N VAL A 158 0.81 -45.77 13.99
CA VAL A 158 0.21 -44.79 14.90
C VAL A 158 1.35 -43.88 15.38
N ILE A 159 1.48 -42.69 14.82
CA ILE A 159 2.28 -41.64 15.44
C ILE A 159 1.66 -41.42 16.82
N VAL A 160 2.33 -41.91 17.86
CA VAL A 160 1.78 -41.96 19.24
C VAL A 160 1.68 -40.55 19.84
N ASN A 161 2.25 -39.53 19.19
CA ASN A 161 2.32 -38.17 19.71
C ASN A 161 1.78 -37.12 18.72
N GLU A 162 0.63 -36.52 19.06
CA GLU A 162 0.02 -35.39 18.34
C GLU A 162 1.00 -34.22 18.14
N ALA A 163 1.93 -34.01 19.09
CA ALA A 163 2.96 -32.98 18.96
C ALA A 163 3.94 -33.25 17.81
N GLU A 164 4.30 -34.52 17.57
CA GLU A 164 5.17 -34.90 16.46
C GLU A 164 4.45 -34.72 15.12
N ARG A 165 3.18 -35.12 15.04
CA ARG A 165 2.33 -34.89 13.85
C ARG A 165 2.27 -33.40 13.52
N LEU A 166 1.98 -32.53 14.50
CA LEU A 166 1.90 -31.08 14.30
C LEU A 166 3.25 -30.49 13.87
N GLU A 167 4.36 -31.01 14.38
CA GLU A 167 5.69 -30.56 13.97
C GLU A 167 5.98 -30.93 12.50
N ARG A 168 5.66 -32.15 12.08
CA ARG A 168 5.81 -32.60 10.68
C ARG A 168 5.04 -31.71 9.72
N ILE A 169 3.78 -31.42 10.04
CA ILE A 169 2.92 -30.53 9.24
C ILE A 169 3.56 -29.13 9.12
N LYS A 170 4.06 -28.57 10.22
CA LYS A 170 4.73 -27.25 10.21
C LYS A 170 5.99 -27.24 9.35
N VAL A 171 6.84 -28.26 9.48
CA VAL A 171 8.11 -28.38 8.72
C VAL A 171 7.83 -28.49 7.22
N ILE A 172 6.93 -29.39 6.84
CA ILE A 172 6.57 -29.65 5.44
C ILE A 172 5.87 -28.42 4.85
N GLY A 173 4.86 -27.89 5.54
CA GLY A 173 4.11 -26.70 5.09
C GLY A 173 4.99 -25.46 4.92
N THR A 174 5.96 -25.26 5.82
CA THR A 174 6.94 -24.17 5.70
C THR A 174 7.84 -24.35 4.48
N THR A 175 8.28 -25.58 4.22
CA THR A 175 9.11 -25.89 3.06
C THR A 175 8.33 -25.68 1.75
N PHE A 176 7.07 -26.12 1.68
CA PHE A 176 6.20 -25.85 0.54
C PHE A 176 5.94 -24.35 0.35
N ALA A 177 5.75 -23.59 1.42
CA ALA A 177 5.64 -22.14 1.33
C ALA A 177 6.92 -21.49 0.75
N GLY A 178 8.10 -22.03 1.08
CA GLY A 178 9.37 -21.60 0.46
C GLY A 178 9.45 -21.94 -1.03
N ILE A 179 8.99 -23.13 -1.43
CA ILE A 179 8.88 -23.53 -2.83
C ILE A 179 7.88 -22.64 -3.58
N GLU A 180 6.72 -22.34 -2.97
CA GLU A 180 5.70 -21.43 -3.51
C GLU A 180 6.27 -20.04 -3.74
N GLU A 181 7.06 -19.52 -2.80
CA GLU A 181 7.70 -18.20 -2.89
C GLU A 181 8.73 -18.13 -4.03
N ILE A 182 9.38 -19.26 -4.34
CA ILE A 182 10.30 -19.39 -5.47
C ILE A 182 9.52 -19.55 -6.79
N MET A 183 8.55 -20.45 -6.86
CA MET A 183 7.86 -20.82 -8.09
C MET A 183 6.80 -19.78 -8.50
N GLY A 184 6.26 -19.05 -7.53
CA GLY A 184 5.01 -18.32 -7.65
C GLY A 184 3.80 -19.26 -7.64
N TYR A 185 2.63 -18.73 -7.30
CA TYR A 185 1.41 -19.51 -7.28
C TYR A 185 1.08 -20.08 -8.67
N ARG A 186 0.72 -21.38 -8.69
CA ARG A 186 0.18 -22.06 -9.87
C ARG A 186 -1.11 -22.82 -9.52
N PRO A 187 -2.11 -22.84 -10.41
CA PRO A 187 -3.37 -23.55 -10.16
C PRO A 187 -3.20 -25.08 -10.06
N ASP A 188 -2.12 -25.64 -10.61
CA ASP A 188 -1.70 -27.04 -10.53
C ASP A 188 -0.65 -27.30 -9.43
N SER A 189 -0.53 -26.39 -8.45
CA SER A 189 0.50 -26.52 -7.41
C SER A 189 0.34 -27.78 -6.57
N GLU A 190 -0.88 -28.25 -6.34
CA GLU A 190 -1.15 -29.45 -5.51
C GLU A 190 -0.53 -30.72 -6.11
N SER A 191 -0.68 -30.96 -7.42
CA SER A 191 -0.03 -32.11 -8.07
C SER A 191 1.49 -31.98 -8.06
N ILE A 192 2.02 -30.76 -8.24
CA ILE A 192 3.47 -30.53 -8.16
C ILE A 192 3.99 -30.79 -6.75
N TYR A 193 3.27 -30.35 -5.71
CA TYR A 193 3.66 -30.62 -4.33
C TYR A 193 3.58 -32.11 -4.01
N TRP A 194 2.57 -32.82 -4.51
CA TRP A 194 2.49 -34.29 -4.41
C TRP A 194 3.67 -34.98 -5.10
N ASP A 195 4.01 -34.57 -6.32
CA ASP A 195 5.14 -35.11 -7.08
C ASP A 195 6.46 -34.83 -6.35
N ILE A 196 6.64 -33.63 -5.79
CA ILE A 196 7.82 -33.27 -5.00
C ILE A 196 7.87 -34.10 -3.72
N ALA A 197 6.77 -34.19 -2.99
CA ALA A 197 6.70 -34.90 -1.71
C ALA A 197 6.96 -36.41 -1.87
N SER A 198 6.34 -37.01 -2.88
CA SER A 198 6.50 -38.42 -3.22
C SER A 198 7.89 -38.73 -3.79
N SER A 199 8.41 -37.89 -4.69
CA SER A 199 9.74 -38.10 -5.29
C SER A 199 10.89 -37.88 -4.30
N LEU A 200 10.74 -36.95 -3.36
CA LEU A 200 11.72 -36.69 -2.31
C LEU A 200 11.65 -37.71 -1.18
N GLY A 201 10.78 -38.72 -1.27
CA GLY A 201 10.66 -39.78 -0.29
C GLY A 201 10.61 -39.19 1.11
N LEU A 202 9.57 -38.45 1.47
CA LEU A 202 9.33 -37.96 2.85
C LEU A 202 9.24 -39.05 3.93
N MET A 203 9.59 -40.29 3.54
CA MET A 203 9.19 -41.54 4.08
C MET A 203 10.22 -42.19 5.03
N LYS A 204 11.39 -41.61 5.24
CA LYS A 204 12.33 -42.09 6.26
C LYS A 204 12.62 -41.00 7.28
N THR A 205 12.76 -41.40 8.54
CA THR A 205 13.10 -40.52 9.65
C THR A 205 14.36 -39.69 9.37
N THR A 206 15.35 -40.27 8.68
CA THR A 206 16.57 -39.57 8.26
C THR A 206 16.35 -38.50 7.20
N GLU A 207 15.32 -38.64 6.36
CA GLU A 207 14.96 -37.65 5.34
C GLU A 207 14.22 -36.48 5.99
N PHE A 208 13.39 -36.73 7.02
CA PHE A 208 12.68 -35.69 7.76
C PHE A 208 13.62 -34.67 8.43
N ASP A 209 14.79 -35.09 8.92
CA ASP A 209 15.78 -34.16 9.49
C ASP A 209 16.30 -33.15 8.46
N GLU A 210 16.41 -33.52 7.17
CA GLU A 210 16.79 -32.58 6.11
C GLU A 210 15.66 -31.59 5.83
N TRP A 211 14.40 -32.04 5.83
CA TRP A 211 13.23 -31.14 5.74
C TRP A 211 13.18 -30.18 6.92
N ARG A 212 13.42 -30.66 8.15
CA ARG A 212 13.48 -29.83 9.36
C ARG A 212 14.58 -28.77 9.23
N ARG A 213 15.79 -29.15 8.81
CA ARG A 213 16.90 -28.20 8.56
C ARG A 213 16.54 -27.14 7.53
N ALA A 214 15.92 -27.55 6.42
CA ALA A 214 15.48 -26.62 5.38
C ALA A 214 14.42 -25.65 5.90
N ALA A 215 13.39 -26.16 6.59
CA ALA A 215 12.33 -25.36 7.20
C ALA A 215 12.89 -24.37 8.24
N THR A 216 13.76 -24.82 9.15
CA THR A 216 14.43 -23.94 10.13
C THR A 216 15.23 -22.85 9.42
N THR A 217 16.02 -23.20 8.39
CA THR A 217 16.79 -22.21 7.62
C THR A 217 15.87 -21.19 6.92
N LEU A 218 14.72 -21.63 6.39
CA LEU A 218 13.73 -20.75 5.76
C LEU A 218 13.05 -19.83 6.77
N VAL A 219 12.76 -20.31 7.98
CA VAL A 219 12.20 -19.49 9.07
C VAL A 219 13.25 -18.50 9.59
N ASP A 220 14.49 -18.92 9.75
CA ASP A 220 15.57 -18.07 10.23
C ASP A 220 15.95 -16.98 9.21
N ASP A 221 15.85 -17.26 7.90
CA ASP A 221 16.06 -16.24 6.85
C ASP A 221 14.87 -15.25 6.74
N ARG A 222 13.72 -15.56 7.36
CA ARG A 222 12.60 -14.64 7.41
C ARG A 222 12.83 -13.56 8.46
N THR A 223 12.98 -12.34 7.97
CA THR A 223 13.07 -11.17 8.85
C THR A 223 11.67 -10.71 9.21
N ASN A 224 11.39 -10.56 10.52
CA ASN A 224 10.22 -9.85 11.00
C ASN A 224 10.67 -8.54 11.64
N ASP A 225 10.30 -7.41 11.04
CA ASP A 225 10.60 -6.07 11.58
C ASP A 225 9.39 -5.54 12.37
N PHE A 226 8.70 -6.41 13.12
CA PHE A 226 7.45 -6.06 13.82
C PHE A 226 7.63 -4.89 14.78
N ILE A 227 8.71 -4.87 15.58
CA ILE A 227 8.96 -3.79 16.54
C ILE A 227 9.19 -2.46 15.80
N ARG A 228 10.02 -2.47 14.76
CA ARG A 228 10.31 -1.28 13.95
C ARG A 228 9.05 -0.76 13.25
N THR A 229 8.21 -1.68 12.77
CA THR A 229 6.89 -1.39 12.20
C THR A 229 5.94 -0.81 13.24
N GLY A 230 5.89 -1.39 14.43
CA GLY A 230 5.09 -0.87 15.55
C GLY A 230 5.49 0.54 15.95
N VAL A 231 6.80 0.85 15.98
CA VAL A 231 7.31 2.20 16.20
C VAL A 231 6.88 3.12 15.05
N ALA A 232 6.96 2.70 13.79
CA ALA A 232 6.54 3.50 12.65
C ALA A 232 5.04 3.84 12.67
N ILE A 233 4.20 2.85 12.98
CA ILE A 233 2.75 3.03 13.14
C ILE A 233 2.47 3.94 14.34
N GLY A 234 3.15 3.72 15.47
CA GLY A 234 3.03 4.54 16.67
C GLY A 234 3.38 6.01 16.41
N LEU A 235 4.47 6.26 15.67
CA LEU A 235 4.86 7.60 15.23
C LEU A 235 3.80 8.23 14.34
N PHE A 236 3.29 7.52 13.33
CA PHE A 236 2.23 8.01 12.45
C PHE A 236 0.96 8.40 13.24
N ILE A 237 0.53 7.54 14.17
CA ILE A 237 -0.64 7.78 15.04
C ILE A 237 -0.38 8.98 15.96
N PHE A 238 0.79 9.02 16.61
CA PHE A 238 1.17 10.12 17.50
C PHE A 238 1.16 11.45 16.75
N GLN A 239 1.71 11.50 15.54
CA GLN A 239 1.74 12.71 14.73
C GLN A 239 0.34 13.17 14.33
N PHE A 240 -0.51 12.23 13.89
CA PHE A 240 -1.91 12.51 13.60
C PHE A 240 -2.65 13.13 14.79
N PHE A 241 -2.49 12.57 15.99
CA PHE A 241 -3.10 13.11 17.21
C PHE A 241 -2.47 14.42 17.67
N SER A 242 -1.16 14.60 17.48
CA SER A 242 -0.49 15.86 17.83
C SER A 242 -1.06 17.03 17.01
N GLU A 243 -1.31 16.83 15.72
CA GLU A 243 -1.92 17.83 14.86
C GLU A 243 -3.39 18.08 15.22
N LEU A 244 -4.10 17.05 15.68
CA LEU A 244 -5.49 17.19 16.12
C LEU A 244 -5.61 17.99 17.43
N VAL A 245 -4.66 17.84 18.37
CA VAL A 245 -4.72 18.45 19.71
C VAL A 245 -4.06 19.82 19.78
N PHE A 246 -2.88 19.98 19.16
CA PHE A 246 -2.08 21.20 19.32
C PHE A 246 -2.40 22.31 18.31
N ASP A 247 -3.18 22.02 17.26
CA ASP A 247 -3.54 22.98 16.22
C ASP A 247 -5.01 23.45 16.33
N SER A 248 -5.67 23.26 17.50
CA SER A 248 -7.06 23.72 17.70
C SER A 248 -7.23 25.23 17.59
N ASP A 249 -6.15 25.99 17.84
CA ASP A 249 -6.18 27.44 17.96
C ASP A 249 -5.74 28.17 16.67
N LYS A 250 -5.28 27.43 15.66
CA LYS A 250 -4.81 27.99 14.38
C LYS A 250 -5.47 27.21 13.23
N VAL A 251 -6.24 27.92 12.40
CA VAL A 251 -6.81 27.52 11.09
C VAL A 251 -6.88 26.00 10.82
N PRO A 252 -8.09 25.41 10.68
CA PRO A 252 -8.26 23.96 10.79
C PRO A 252 -7.33 23.16 9.86
N PRO A 253 -6.49 22.25 10.42
CA PRO A 253 -5.56 21.40 9.67
C PRO A 253 -6.25 20.32 8.82
N GLY A 254 -7.56 20.45 8.54
CA GLY A 254 -8.34 19.42 7.85
C GLY A 254 -7.79 19.02 6.48
N GLY A 255 -7.03 19.90 5.83
CA GLY A 255 -6.24 19.57 4.64
C GLY A 255 -5.22 18.45 4.88
N ARG A 256 -4.47 18.59 5.97
CA ARG A 256 -3.40 17.71 6.39
C ARG A 256 -3.96 16.43 7.02
N LEU A 257 -4.86 16.58 7.99
CA LEU A 257 -5.52 15.46 8.68
C LEU A 257 -6.29 14.56 7.72
N GLY A 258 -7.02 15.14 6.77
CA GLY A 258 -7.77 14.37 5.79
C GLY A 258 -6.85 13.60 4.82
N SER A 259 -5.75 14.20 4.36
CA SER A 259 -4.74 13.51 3.54
C SER A 259 -4.07 12.36 4.31
N ALA A 260 -3.79 12.56 5.60
CA ALA A 260 -3.26 11.51 6.47
C ALA A 260 -4.23 10.35 6.64
N MET A 261 -5.52 10.65 6.88
CA MET A 261 -6.55 9.62 6.93
C MET A 261 -6.69 8.90 5.60
N LEU A 262 -6.58 9.61 4.47
CA LEU A 262 -6.60 8.98 3.15
C LEU A 262 -5.47 7.97 3.00
N LEU A 263 -4.29 8.24 3.56
CA LEU A 263 -3.11 7.37 3.53
C LEU A 263 -3.05 6.35 4.67
N SER A 264 -4.04 6.31 5.56
CA SER A 264 -4.08 5.36 6.68
C SER A 264 -4.12 3.90 6.23
N TRP A 265 -4.48 3.61 4.97
CA TRP A 265 -4.37 2.27 4.37
C TRP A 265 -2.94 1.71 4.39
N LEU A 266 -1.91 2.57 4.51
CA LEU A 266 -0.52 2.14 4.69
C LEU A 266 -0.34 1.32 5.96
N ILE A 267 -1.11 1.59 7.03
CA ILE A 267 -1.01 0.88 8.30
C ILE A 267 -1.28 -0.62 8.11
N PRO A 268 -2.46 -1.07 7.62
CA PRO A 268 -2.70 -2.48 7.38
C PRO A 268 -1.77 -3.06 6.31
N LEU A 269 -1.37 -2.30 5.27
CA LEU A 269 -0.40 -2.80 4.28
C LEU A 269 0.94 -3.18 4.93
N VAL A 270 1.54 -2.25 5.68
CA VAL A 270 2.82 -2.47 6.35
C VAL A 270 2.69 -3.57 7.41
N LEU A 271 1.59 -3.58 8.17
CA LEU A 271 1.34 -4.61 9.18
C LEU A 271 1.26 -6.00 8.58
N ILE A 272 0.41 -6.19 7.56
CA ILE A 272 0.27 -7.48 6.86
C ILE A 272 1.61 -7.89 6.27
N SER A 273 2.32 -6.98 5.60
CA SER A 273 3.63 -7.27 5.03
C SER A 273 4.66 -7.73 6.06
N ASN A 274 4.66 -7.15 7.27
CA ASN A 274 5.59 -7.55 8.32
C ASN A 274 5.17 -8.84 9.03
N ILE A 275 3.87 -9.08 9.20
CA ILE A 275 3.34 -10.35 9.73
C ILE A 275 3.74 -11.51 8.82
N MET A 276 3.61 -11.33 7.51
CA MET A 276 4.06 -12.33 6.54
C MET A 276 5.58 -12.51 6.59
N GLY A 277 6.30 -11.42 6.86
CA GLY A 277 7.73 -11.37 6.75
C GLY A 277 8.18 -11.41 5.29
N GLY A 278 9.49 -11.28 5.11
CA GLY A 278 10.14 -11.46 3.81
C GLY A 278 11.36 -12.34 3.97
N VAL A 279 11.59 -13.20 2.98
CA VAL A 279 12.86 -13.89 2.82
C VAL A 279 13.93 -12.82 2.57
N ALA A 280 14.94 -12.75 3.44
CA ALA A 280 16.00 -11.75 3.33
C ALA A 280 16.73 -11.86 1.99
N SER A 281 16.87 -13.09 1.47
CA SER A 281 17.47 -13.34 0.17
C SER A 281 16.80 -14.52 -0.54
N ARG A 282 16.17 -14.26 -1.69
CA ARG A 282 15.62 -15.32 -2.54
C ARG A 282 16.68 -16.34 -2.96
N ARG A 283 17.94 -15.91 -3.12
CA ARG A 283 19.07 -16.82 -3.40
C ARG A 283 19.31 -17.76 -2.23
N THR A 284 19.11 -17.30 -1.00
CA THR A 284 19.21 -18.15 0.20
C THR A 284 18.06 -19.16 0.22
N CYS A 285 16.82 -18.72 0.05
CA CYS A 285 15.67 -19.64 -0.04
C CYS A 285 15.85 -20.69 -1.15
N LEU A 286 16.26 -20.27 -2.35
CA LEU A 286 16.55 -21.18 -3.46
C LEU A 286 17.67 -22.16 -3.11
N ARG A 287 18.78 -21.66 -2.57
CA ARG A 287 19.91 -22.52 -2.17
C ARG A 287 19.48 -23.53 -1.12
N THR A 288 18.65 -23.13 -0.15
CA THR A 288 18.10 -24.03 0.86
C THR A 288 17.24 -25.13 0.24
N ILE A 289 16.35 -24.79 -0.71
CA ILE A 289 15.54 -25.79 -1.42
C ILE A 289 16.40 -26.70 -2.31
N ILE A 290 17.41 -26.17 -3.01
CA ILE A 290 18.34 -26.98 -3.80
C ILE A 290 19.12 -27.93 -2.90
N CYS A 291 19.67 -27.45 -1.78
CA CYS A 291 20.38 -28.27 -0.80
C CYS A 291 19.50 -29.38 -0.25
N LEU A 292 18.23 -29.10 0.05
CA LEU A 292 17.25 -30.10 0.48
C LEU A 292 17.12 -31.21 -0.57
N VAL A 293 16.84 -30.84 -1.82
CA VAL A 293 16.66 -31.79 -2.93
C VAL A 293 17.95 -32.60 -3.17
N GLU A 294 19.11 -31.96 -3.16
CA GLU A 294 20.40 -32.64 -3.35
C GLU A 294 20.73 -33.61 -2.23
N ASN A 295 20.53 -33.22 -0.96
CA ASN A 295 20.81 -34.06 0.20
C ASN A 295 19.91 -35.30 0.21
N ILE A 296 18.61 -35.11 -0.05
CA ILE A 296 17.66 -36.21 -0.19
C ILE A 296 18.07 -37.15 -1.33
N ARG A 297 18.39 -36.60 -2.51
CA ARG A 297 18.82 -37.41 -3.67
C ARG A 297 20.10 -38.20 -3.41
N ARG A 298 21.05 -37.62 -2.66
CA ARG A 298 22.28 -38.31 -2.24
C ARG A 298 21.95 -39.47 -1.31
N ASN A 299 21.05 -39.26 -0.35
CA ASN A 299 20.62 -40.29 0.60
C ASN A 299 19.82 -41.42 -0.08
N GLN A 300 19.11 -41.11 -1.16
CA GLN A 300 18.39 -42.10 -1.97
C GLN A 300 19.25 -42.85 -3.00
N GLY A 301 20.56 -42.61 -3.04
CA GLY A 301 21.46 -43.02 -4.12
C GLY A 301 21.32 -44.46 -4.63
N ARG A 302 20.63 -44.64 -5.78
CA ARG A 302 20.97 -45.59 -6.88
C ARG A 302 19.99 -45.65 -8.06
N LEU A 303 18.78 -45.09 -7.99
CA LEU A 303 17.74 -45.40 -9.01
C LEU A 303 17.34 -44.29 -9.99
N LEU A 304 17.63 -43.01 -9.72
CA LEU A 304 17.16 -41.93 -10.60
C LEU A 304 18.31 -41.07 -11.09
N ASN A 305 18.98 -41.56 -12.13
CA ASN A 305 19.99 -40.86 -12.91
C ASN A 305 19.34 -40.03 -14.03
N GLN A 306 18.28 -39.27 -13.72
CA GLN A 306 17.67 -38.32 -14.66
C GLN A 306 18.12 -36.90 -14.32
N ARG A 307 18.73 -36.26 -15.32
CA ARG A 307 19.19 -34.87 -15.33
C ARG A 307 18.00 -33.92 -15.19
N ALA A 308 17.87 -33.27 -14.05
CA ALA A 308 17.24 -31.96 -14.02
C ALA A 308 18.37 -30.97 -14.40
N ASP A 309 18.31 -30.40 -15.60
CA ASP A 309 19.32 -29.46 -16.10
C ASP A 309 19.24 -28.17 -15.27
N SER A 310 20.22 -27.95 -14.38
CA SER A 310 20.27 -26.79 -13.49
C SER A 310 20.24 -25.46 -14.24
N ARG A 311 20.66 -25.45 -15.52
CA ARG A 311 20.66 -24.28 -16.40
C ARG A 311 19.28 -23.70 -16.70
N HIS A 312 18.20 -24.47 -16.56
CA HIS A 312 16.84 -23.97 -16.81
C HIS A 312 16.34 -23.05 -15.67
N TRP A 313 16.86 -23.26 -14.46
CA TRP A 313 16.43 -22.51 -13.28
C TRP A 313 17.03 -21.10 -13.25
N ASP A 314 18.30 -20.94 -13.61
CA ASP A 314 18.97 -19.64 -13.63
C ASP A 314 18.26 -18.65 -14.58
N ASP A 315 17.90 -19.09 -15.79
CA ASP A 315 17.21 -18.26 -16.80
C ASP A 315 15.72 -17.99 -16.45
N TYR A 316 15.07 -18.92 -15.74
CA TYR A 316 13.74 -18.68 -15.15
C TYR A 316 13.81 -17.58 -14.08
N PHE A 317 14.82 -17.62 -13.21
CA PHE A 317 14.93 -16.70 -12.09
C PHE A 317 15.46 -15.31 -12.45
N ASP A 318 16.30 -15.16 -13.47
CA ASP A 318 16.63 -13.84 -14.01
C ASP A 318 15.36 -13.16 -14.57
N LYS A 319 14.43 -13.94 -15.12
CA LYS A 319 13.10 -13.44 -15.55
C LYS A 319 12.13 -13.19 -14.40
N VAL A 320 12.22 -13.93 -13.28
CA VAL A 320 11.39 -13.70 -12.08
C VAL A 320 12.00 -12.66 -11.12
N TYR A 321 13.29 -12.34 -11.22
CA TYR A 321 13.94 -11.26 -10.47
C TYR A 321 13.34 -9.90 -10.86
N SER A 322 13.04 -9.71 -12.15
CA SER A 322 12.35 -8.53 -12.69
C SER A 322 10.89 -8.36 -12.21
N THR A 323 10.30 -9.31 -11.48
CA THR A 323 8.88 -9.28 -11.11
C THR A 323 8.61 -8.86 -9.66
N GLY A 324 9.59 -8.32 -8.93
CA GLY A 324 9.34 -7.66 -7.62
C GLY A 324 8.92 -8.60 -6.48
N ALA A 325 9.49 -9.81 -6.46
CA ALA A 325 9.16 -10.98 -5.60
C ALA A 325 8.87 -10.70 -4.12
N ILE A 326 9.54 -9.72 -3.55
CA ILE A 326 9.53 -9.57 -2.09
C ILE A 326 8.33 -8.70 -1.65
N TYR A 327 7.64 -8.07 -2.62
CA TYR A 327 6.29 -7.49 -2.50
C TYR A 327 5.22 -8.15 -3.38
N THR A 328 5.51 -9.32 -3.96
CA THR A 328 5.09 -9.61 -5.35
C THR A 328 3.64 -9.29 -5.66
N SER A 329 3.44 -8.19 -6.39
CA SER A 329 2.36 -8.11 -7.38
C SER A 329 2.21 -9.50 -8.02
N ARG A 330 1.07 -10.14 -7.77
CA ARG A 330 0.75 -11.45 -8.32
C ARG A 330 -0.06 -11.23 -9.60
N PRO A 331 0.57 -11.08 -10.79
CA PRO A 331 -0.15 -10.76 -12.01
C PRO A 331 -1.10 -11.89 -12.44
N HIS A 332 -0.90 -13.10 -11.93
CA HIS A 332 -1.75 -14.24 -12.26
C HIS A 332 -2.93 -14.42 -11.30
N LYS A 333 -3.06 -13.62 -10.22
CA LYS A 333 -4.12 -13.79 -9.21
C LYS A 333 -5.53 -13.71 -9.79
N VAL A 334 -5.74 -12.81 -10.76
CA VAL A 334 -7.03 -12.68 -11.46
C VAL A 334 -7.34 -13.94 -12.25
N ARG A 335 -6.38 -14.42 -13.05
CA ARG A 335 -6.54 -15.65 -13.85
C ARG A 335 -6.83 -16.85 -12.95
N VAL A 336 -6.08 -16.97 -11.87
CA VAL A 336 -6.25 -18.03 -10.87
C VAL A 336 -7.64 -17.97 -10.26
N MET A 337 -8.10 -16.80 -9.82
CA MET A 337 -9.45 -16.60 -9.29
C MET A 337 -10.54 -17.09 -10.26
N TRP A 338 -10.37 -16.85 -11.56
CA TRP A 338 -11.31 -17.33 -12.59
C TRP A 338 -11.25 -18.85 -12.82
N GLN A 339 -10.08 -19.47 -12.64
CA GLN A 339 -9.86 -20.90 -12.84
C GLN A 339 -10.23 -21.75 -11.61
N SER A 340 -10.19 -21.16 -10.41
CA SER A 340 -10.57 -21.83 -9.16
C SER A 340 -12.03 -22.29 -9.16
N LYS A 341 -12.30 -23.39 -8.45
CA LYS A 341 -13.63 -23.99 -8.31
C LYS A 341 -14.04 -24.05 -6.84
N GLY A 342 -15.35 -24.17 -6.58
CA GLY A 342 -15.89 -24.41 -5.24
C GLY A 342 -15.53 -23.32 -4.21
N LYS A 343 -15.14 -23.75 -3.01
CA LYS A 343 -14.80 -22.86 -1.87
C LYS A 343 -13.63 -21.93 -2.17
N GLU A 344 -12.61 -22.40 -2.90
CA GLU A 344 -11.45 -21.58 -3.26
C GLU A 344 -11.85 -20.37 -4.12
N LYS A 345 -12.76 -20.57 -5.08
CA LYS A 345 -13.28 -19.48 -5.91
C LYS A 345 -13.92 -18.40 -5.05
N ILE A 346 -14.72 -18.79 -4.05
CA ILE A 346 -15.41 -17.87 -3.13
C ILE A 346 -14.39 -17.07 -2.33
N ILE A 347 -13.41 -17.73 -1.71
CA ILE A 347 -12.37 -17.07 -0.92
C ILE A 347 -11.62 -16.05 -1.78
N ARG A 348 -11.18 -16.46 -2.98
CA ARG A 348 -10.45 -15.57 -3.90
C ARG A 348 -11.28 -14.39 -4.41
N MET A 349 -12.59 -14.54 -4.56
CA MET A 349 -13.49 -13.42 -4.88
C MET A 349 -13.67 -12.44 -3.71
N ILE A 350 -13.51 -12.91 -2.47
CA ILE A 350 -13.63 -12.08 -1.26
C ILE A 350 -12.34 -11.28 -0.97
N LEU A 351 -11.16 -11.80 -1.34
CA LEU A 351 -9.87 -11.09 -1.14
C LEU A 351 -9.82 -9.66 -1.74
N PRO A 352 -10.21 -9.40 -3.00
CA PRO A 352 -10.21 -8.04 -3.55
C PRO A 352 -11.23 -7.13 -2.84
N PHE A 353 -12.33 -7.68 -2.33
CA PHE A 353 -13.30 -6.92 -1.54
C PHE A 353 -12.67 -6.42 -0.22
N PHE A 354 -11.99 -7.29 0.54
CA PHE A 354 -11.27 -6.87 1.74
C PHE A 354 -10.16 -5.86 1.44
N SER A 355 -9.46 -6.03 0.31
CA SER A 355 -8.42 -5.08 -0.12
C SER A 355 -9.00 -3.71 -0.45
N THR A 356 -10.20 -3.67 -1.04
CA THR A 356 -10.93 -2.42 -1.32
C THR A 356 -11.39 -1.76 -0.03
N LEU A 357 -11.88 -2.54 0.95
CA LEU A 357 -12.31 -2.01 2.25
C LEU A 357 -11.20 -1.23 2.95
N VAL A 358 -9.95 -1.72 2.90
CA VAL A 358 -8.79 -1.04 3.48
C VAL A 358 -8.63 0.39 2.94
N VAL A 359 -8.82 0.60 1.63
CA VAL A 359 -8.75 1.94 1.02
C VAL A 359 -9.99 2.78 1.35
N VAL A 360 -11.18 2.16 1.35
CA VAL A 360 -12.44 2.83 1.72
C VAL A 360 -12.41 3.34 3.16
N PHE A 361 -11.79 2.59 4.08
CA PHE A 361 -11.59 3.02 5.47
C PHE A 361 -10.66 4.23 5.59
N GLY A 362 -9.77 4.48 4.63
CA GLY A 362 -9.01 5.73 4.56
C GLY A 362 -9.82 6.86 3.92
N PHE A 363 -10.55 6.56 2.84
CA PHE A 363 -11.36 7.52 2.09
C PHE A 363 -12.49 8.15 2.91
N ILE A 364 -13.30 7.34 3.60
CA ILE A 364 -14.50 7.84 4.30
C ILE A 364 -14.12 8.86 5.39
N PRO A 365 -13.20 8.58 6.31
CA PRO A 365 -12.77 9.55 7.32
C PRO A 365 -12.07 10.75 6.70
N ALA A 366 -11.26 10.56 5.66
CA ALA A 366 -10.64 11.67 4.94
C ALA A 366 -11.69 12.63 4.37
N PHE A 367 -12.65 12.10 3.61
CA PHE A 367 -13.75 12.87 3.05
C PHE A 367 -14.54 13.59 4.15
N TYR A 368 -14.86 12.90 5.24
CA TYR A 368 -15.59 13.48 6.38
C TYR A 368 -14.81 14.61 7.07
N ILE A 369 -13.52 14.43 7.34
CA ILE A 369 -12.67 15.48 7.92
C ILE A 369 -12.64 16.70 7.01
N HIS A 370 -12.49 16.50 5.69
CA HIS A 370 -12.48 17.61 4.75
C HIS A 370 -13.84 18.30 4.63
N TRP A 371 -14.93 17.57 4.81
CA TRP A 371 -16.28 18.12 4.82
C TRP A 371 -16.51 19.01 6.04
N MET A 372 -15.98 18.59 7.20
CA MET A 372 -16.10 19.31 8.47
C MET A 372 -15.04 20.42 8.65
N ALA A 373 -14.03 20.48 7.79
CA ALA A 373 -12.97 21.47 7.86
C ALA A 373 -13.34 22.72 7.05
N ALA A 374 -13.17 23.90 7.63
CA ALA A 374 -13.43 25.15 6.94
C ALA A 374 -12.65 25.26 5.60
N PRO A 375 -13.30 25.66 4.48
CA PRO A 375 -14.75 25.88 4.30
C PRO A 375 -15.57 24.59 4.51
N ASN A 376 -16.58 24.66 5.39
CA ASN A 376 -17.51 23.55 5.60
C ASN A 376 -18.20 23.16 4.28
N GLY A 377 -18.28 21.85 4.05
CA GLY A 377 -18.90 21.26 2.87
C GLY A 377 -17.95 21.04 1.69
N PHE A 378 -18.53 20.90 0.50
CA PHE A 378 -17.79 20.48 -0.69
C PHE A 378 -16.81 21.56 -1.19
N SER A 379 -15.54 21.18 -1.32
CA SER A 379 -14.41 22.06 -1.63
C SER A 379 -13.48 21.43 -2.68
N CYS A 380 -12.51 22.19 -3.20
CA CYS A 380 -11.52 21.69 -4.16
C CYS A 380 -10.76 20.45 -3.66
N ARG A 381 -10.58 20.32 -2.34
CA ARG A 381 -9.91 19.18 -1.71
C ARG A 381 -10.69 17.88 -1.89
N HIS A 382 -12.01 17.95 -1.96
CA HIS A 382 -12.85 16.77 -2.18
C HIS A 382 -12.66 16.20 -3.59
N PHE A 383 -12.46 17.04 -4.61
CA PHE A 383 -12.14 16.56 -5.95
C PHE A 383 -10.82 15.78 -5.99
N TRP A 384 -9.81 16.22 -5.23
CA TRP A 384 -8.57 15.48 -5.09
C TRP A 384 -8.79 14.12 -4.42
N ILE A 385 -9.47 14.07 -3.28
CA ILE A 385 -9.77 12.81 -2.58
C ILE A 385 -10.57 11.86 -3.47
N ILE A 386 -11.68 12.35 -4.05
CA ILE A 386 -12.52 11.55 -4.95
C ILE A 386 -11.70 11.07 -6.14
N GLY A 387 -10.89 11.93 -6.75
CA GLY A 387 -10.05 11.60 -7.89
C GLY A 387 -9.05 10.49 -7.57
N VAL A 388 -8.30 10.63 -6.47
CA VAL A 388 -7.32 9.63 -6.03
C VAL A 388 -8.01 8.31 -5.67
N SER A 389 -9.11 8.33 -4.91
CA SER A 389 -9.82 7.11 -4.54
C SER A 389 -10.50 6.42 -5.72
N PHE A 390 -11.06 7.19 -6.65
CA PHE A 390 -11.62 6.65 -7.89
C PHE A 390 -10.55 5.98 -8.73
N ALA A 391 -9.40 6.63 -8.90
CA ALA A 391 -8.32 6.07 -9.69
C ALA A 391 -7.63 4.89 -8.99
N TRP A 392 -7.52 4.85 -7.66
CA TRP A 392 -7.15 3.63 -6.92
C TRP A 392 -8.15 2.49 -7.12
N THR A 393 -9.44 2.78 -7.17
CA THR A 393 -10.48 1.75 -7.39
C THR A 393 -10.45 1.20 -8.82
N ILE A 394 -10.14 2.04 -9.81
CA ILE A 394 -10.03 1.64 -11.21
C ILE A 394 -8.69 0.97 -11.52
N SER A 395 -7.62 1.33 -10.82
CA SER A 395 -6.28 0.78 -11.03
C SER A 395 -6.24 -0.74 -11.15
N PRO A 396 -6.79 -1.55 -10.22
CA PRO A 396 -6.73 -3.00 -10.34
C PRO A 396 -7.49 -3.54 -11.56
N ILE A 397 -8.54 -2.85 -12.01
CA ILE A 397 -9.28 -3.20 -13.23
C ILE A 397 -8.41 -2.94 -14.46
N ILE A 398 -7.73 -1.79 -14.52
CA ILE A 398 -6.80 -1.46 -15.60
C ILE A 398 -5.64 -2.45 -15.60
N THR A 399 -5.03 -2.72 -14.45
CA THR A 399 -3.94 -3.68 -14.29
C THR A 399 -4.34 -5.07 -14.76
N ALA A 400 -5.51 -5.58 -14.34
CA ALA A 400 -6.04 -6.87 -14.78
C ALA A 400 -6.30 -6.91 -16.30
N THR A 401 -6.85 -5.82 -16.84
CA THR A 401 -7.14 -5.67 -18.28
C THR A 401 -5.83 -5.66 -19.08
N LEU A 402 -4.88 -4.81 -18.72
CA LEU A 402 -3.57 -4.71 -19.38
C LEU A 402 -2.79 -6.02 -19.32
N GLN A 403 -2.83 -6.74 -18.20
CA GLN A 403 -2.20 -8.06 -18.08
C GLN A 403 -2.85 -9.12 -18.97
N THR A 404 -4.14 -8.95 -19.30
CA THR A 404 -4.85 -9.84 -20.23
C THR A 404 -4.52 -9.53 -21.68
N PHE A 405 -4.42 -8.24 -22.04
CA PHE A 405 -4.22 -7.80 -23.43
C PHE A 405 -2.75 -7.68 -23.86
N THR A 406 -1.85 -7.34 -22.95
CA THR A 406 -0.45 -7.09 -23.27
C THR A 406 0.43 -8.21 -22.72
N ARG A 407 1.26 -8.80 -23.58
CA ARG A 407 2.37 -9.67 -23.13
C ARG A 407 3.48 -8.86 -22.46
N TYR A 408 3.48 -7.53 -22.62
CA TYR A 408 4.54 -6.64 -22.19
C TYR A 408 4.21 -5.95 -20.88
N LYS A 409 4.82 -6.43 -19.79
CA LYS A 409 4.71 -5.90 -18.43
C LYS A 409 5.12 -4.42 -18.31
N PHE A 410 5.93 -3.91 -19.24
CA PHE A 410 6.43 -2.53 -19.26
C PHE A 410 5.34 -1.45 -19.26
N TRP A 411 4.20 -1.69 -19.92
CA TRP A 411 3.11 -0.70 -20.00
C TRP A 411 2.34 -0.53 -18.69
N VAL A 412 2.23 -1.60 -17.89
CA VAL A 412 1.62 -1.54 -16.55
C VAL A 412 2.46 -0.63 -15.65
N TRP A 413 3.79 -0.76 -15.71
CA TRP A 413 4.70 0.09 -14.95
C TRP A 413 4.65 1.56 -15.36
N ILE A 414 4.58 1.87 -16.66
CA ILE A 414 4.44 3.27 -17.12
C ILE A 414 3.14 3.89 -16.60
N TRP A 415 2.05 3.14 -16.61
CA TRP A 415 0.76 3.61 -16.12
C TRP A 415 0.84 3.96 -14.62
N GLU A 416 1.34 3.04 -13.81
CA GLU A 416 1.51 3.25 -12.36
C GLU A 416 2.47 4.41 -12.05
N TYR A 417 3.56 4.54 -12.80
CA TYR A 417 4.54 5.60 -12.60
C TYR A 417 3.98 6.99 -12.92
N SER A 418 3.28 7.10 -14.06
CA SER A 418 2.63 8.34 -14.48
C SER A 418 1.55 8.76 -13.48
N TYR A 419 0.85 7.76 -12.92
CA TYR A 419 -0.19 7.98 -11.93
C TYR A 419 0.36 8.48 -10.58
N VAL A 420 1.42 7.85 -10.05
CA VAL A 420 2.06 8.29 -8.81
C VAL A 420 2.65 9.69 -8.93
N ILE A 421 3.32 10.00 -10.05
CA ILE A 421 3.81 11.37 -10.30
C ILE A 421 2.65 12.36 -10.28
N THR A 422 1.52 12.04 -10.92
CA THR A 422 0.35 12.91 -10.96
C THR A 422 -0.23 13.13 -9.57
N ILE A 423 -0.35 12.08 -8.74
CA ILE A 423 -0.82 12.22 -7.35
C ILE A 423 0.15 13.07 -6.52
N CYS A 424 1.45 12.80 -6.60
CA CYS A 424 2.47 13.55 -5.86
C CYS A 424 2.50 15.03 -6.26
N CYS A 425 2.36 15.33 -7.55
CA CYS A 425 2.29 16.71 -8.05
C CYS A 425 0.99 17.43 -7.66
N TRP A 426 -0.08 16.71 -7.32
CA TRP A 426 -1.33 17.30 -6.83
C TRP A 426 -1.38 17.46 -5.30
N ALA A 427 -0.54 16.71 -4.57
CA ALA A 427 -0.45 16.76 -3.11
C ALA A 427 0.48 17.89 -2.60
N VAL A 428 1.40 18.36 -3.45
CA VAL A 428 2.24 19.55 -3.25
C VAL A 428 1.53 20.77 -3.81
#